data_AF-A0A1E7N9N9-F1
#
_entry.id   AF-A0A1E7N9N9-F1
#
_cell.length_a   1.000
_cell.length_b   1.000
_cell.length_c   1.000
_cell.angle_alpha   90.00
_cell.angle_beta   90.00
_cell.angle_gamma   90.00
#
_symmetry.space_group_name_H-M   'P 1'
#
loop_
_entity.id
_entity.type
_entity.pdbx_description
1 polymer ?
#
loop_
_entity_poly.entity_id
_entity_poly.type
_entity_poly.pdbx_seq_one_letter_code
_entity_poly.pdbx_strand_id
1 'polypeptide(L)'
;MITLNEFFDGNDNEGSIAPNQWGYGRPALAELAERLRVIEQREDVAWVRVQLHPETMEMEELAGEAVAICTTAGESVRAAWIEGLEASGTIPELVDVYRDIPAVPHGATVWSVMWD
;
A
#
# COMPACT_ATOMS: atom_id res chain seq x y z
N MET A 1 4.70 -9.43 2.60
CA MET A 1 3.57 -8.49 2.53
C MET A 1 2.52 -8.90 3.53
N ILE A 2 1.85 -7.94 4.17
CA ILE A 2 0.87 -8.15 5.25
C ILE A 2 -0.42 -7.37 4.97
N THR A 3 -1.51 -7.69 5.68
CA THR A 3 -2.79 -6.98 5.58
C THR A 3 -2.70 -5.54 6.08
N LEU A 4 -3.67 -4.71 5.70
CA LEU A 4 -3.80 -3.35 6.25
C LEU A 4 -3.95 -3.40 7.78
N ASN A 5 -4.75 -4.32 8.31
CA ASN A 5 -4.94 -4.45 9.75
C ASN A 5 -3.64 -4.83 10.47
N GLU A 6 -2.90 -5.82 9.94
CA GLU A 6 -1.60 -6.21 10.54
C GLU A 6 -0.56 -5.09 10.53
N PHE A 7 -0.62 -4.16 9.57
CA PHE A 7 0.34 -3.05 9.50
C PHE A 7 -0.10 -1.81 10.28
N PHE A 8 -1.38 -1.44 10.22
CA PHE A 8 -1.89 -0.16 10.74
C PHE A 8 -2.51 -0.27 12.14
N ASP A 9 -3.03 -1.42 12.55
CA ASP A 9 -3.71 -1.53 13.85
C ASP A 9 -2.69 -1.56 15.00
N GLY A 10 -2.70 -0.50 15.81
CA GLY A 10 -1.75 -0.31 16.90
C GLY A 10 -0.39 0.24 16.46
N ASN A 11 -0.22 0.56 15.18
CA ASN A 11 0.94 1.28 14.68
C ASN A 11 0.64 2.79 14.63
N ASP A 12 1.39 3.57 15.40
CA ASP A 12 1.34 5.03 15.44
C ASP A 12 2.64 5.69 14.93
N ASN A 13 3.56 4.89 14.39
CA ASN A 13 4.81 5.39 13.85
C ASN A 13 4.58 6.02 12.47
N GLU A 14 4.43 7.34 12.42
CA GLU A 14 4.30 8.09 11.16
C GLU A 14 5.47 7.87 10.18
N GLY A 15 6.64 7.46 10.65
CA GLY A 15 7.79 7.11 9.80
C GLY A 15 7.76 5.69 9.23
N SER A 16 6.76 4.88 9.57
CA SER A 16 6.74 3.46 9.20
C SER A 16 6.48 3.21 7.72
N ILE A 17 5.99 4.17 6.94
CA ILE A 17 5.74 4.02 5.49
C ILE A 17 5.89 5.38 4.82
N ALA A 18 6.55 5.49 3.66
CA ALA A 18 6.76 6.79 3.01
C ALA A 18 7.31 7.90 3.95
N PRO A 19 8.37 7.62 4.75
CA PRO A 19 8.88 8.60 5.72
C PRO A 19 9.42 9.88 5.07
N ASN A 20 9.89 9.78 3.82
CA ASN A 20 10.31 10.90 2.97
C ASN A 20 9.19 11.91 2.69
N GLN A 21 7.92 11.48 2.68
CA GLN A 21 6.77 12.34 2.40
C GLN A 21 6.04 12.80 3.67
N TRP A 22 6.42 12.29 4.84
CA TRP A 22 5.85 12.74 6.11
C TRP A 22 6.22 14.20 6.40
N GLY A 23 5.22 15.06 6.61
CA GLY A 23 5.40 16.50 6.74
C GLY A 23 5.47 17.28 5.42
N TYR A 24 5.41 16.58 4.28
CA TYR A 24 5.47 17.17 2.93
C TYR A 24 4.17 16.98 2.12
N GLY A 25 3.06 16.70 2.82
CA GLY A 25 1.72 16.59 2.24
C GLY A 25 1.10 15.21 2.39
N ARG A 26 1.91 14.16 2.64
CA ARG A 26 1.38 12.82 2.93
C ARG A 26 0.41 12.92 4.11
N PRO A 27 -0.80 12.34 4.00
CA PRO A 27 -1.72 12.27 5.13
C PRO A 27 -1.07 11.60 6.35
N ALA A 28 -1.65 11.87 7.52
CA ALA A 28 -1.32 11.15 8.74
C ALA A 28 -1.57 9.65 8.56
N LEU A 29 -0.82 8.80 9.26
CA LEU A 29 -0.87 7.35 9.10
C LEU A 29 -2.30 6.79 9.27
N ALA A 30 -3.06 7.32 10.23
CA ALA A 30 -4.45 6.93 10.46
C ALA A 30 -5.37 7.28 9.29
N GLU A 31 -5.16 8.44 8.65
CA GLU A 31 -5.94 8.85 7.47
C GLU A 31 -5.56 8.01 6.25
N LEU A 32 -4.26 7.75 6.05
CA LEU A 32 -3.76 6.86 5.01
C LEU A 32 -4.39 5.47 5.16
N ALA A 33 -4.42 4.91 6.37
CA ALA A 33 -5.05 3.63 6.67
C ALA A 33 -6.53 3.61 6.26
N GLU A 34 -7.30 4.64 6.64
CA GLU A 34 -8.72 4.72 6.31
C GLU A 34 -8.95 4.79 4.79
N ARG A 35 -8.17 5.61 4.09
CA ARG A 35 -8.26 5.72 2.63
C ARG A 35 -7.93 4.40 1.93
N LEU A 36 -6.91 3.68 2.40
CA LEU A 36 -6.55 2.37 1.86
C LEU A 36 -7.63 1.30 2.14
N ARG A 37 -8.29 1.34 3.31
CA ARG A 37 -9.42 0.46 3.63
C ARG A 37 -10.64 0.74 2.76
N VAL A 38 -10.91 2.00 2.42
CA VAL A 38 -11.96 2.35 1.45
C VAL A 38 -11.66 1.76 0.08
N ILE A 39 -10.39 1.75 -0.35
CA ILE A 39 -9.97 1.09 -1.59
C ILE A 39 -10.16 -0.43 -1.49
N GLU A 40 -9.77 -1.06 -0.37
CA GLU A 40 -9.89 -2.51 -0.18
C GLU A 40 -11.34 -3.00 -0.22
N GLN A 41 -12.31 -2.16 0.17
CA GLN A 41 -13.74 -2.52 0.18
C GLN A 41 -14.43 -2.44 -1.19
N ARG A 42 -13.73 -2.02 -2.25
CA ARG A 42 -14.33 -1.86 -3.57
C ARG A 42 -14.53 -3.21 -4.25
N GLU A 43 -15.63 -3.34 -5.02
CA GLU A 43 -15.95 -4.57 -5.75
C GLU A 43 -14.92 -4.93 -6.83
N ASP A 44 -14.22 -3.93 -7.38
CA ASP A 44 -13.16 -4.09 -8.37
C ASP A 44 -11.78 -4.36 -7.76
N VAL A 45 -11.69 -4.51 -6.43
CA VAL A 45 -10.45 -4.77 -5.69
C VAL A 45 -10.54 -6.14 -5.00
N ALA A 46 -9.57 -7.01 -5.29
CA ALA A 46 -9.50 -8.33 -4.69
C ALA A 46 -8.84 -8.31 -3.30
N TRP A 47 -7.81 -7.46 -3.13
CA TRP A 47 -7.10 -7.26 -1.86
C TRP A 47 -6.16 -6.05 -1.94
N VAL A 48 -5.83 -5.50 -0.77
CA VAL A 48 -4.79 -4.48 -0.58
C VAL A 48 -3.80 -4.95 0.48
N ARG A 49 -2.49 -4.85 0.24
CA ARG A 49 -1.45 -5.35 1.15
C ARG A 49 -0.29 -4.38 1.27
N VAL A 50 0.29 -4.28 2.46
CA VAL A 50 1.53 -3.53 2.67
C VAL A 50 2.71 -4.42 2.31
N GLN A 51 3.54 -3.93 1.41
CA GLN A 51 4.83 -4.50 1.04
C GLN A 51 5.84 -4.01 2.07
N LEU A 52 6.43 -4.94 2.83
CA LEU A 52 7.39 -4.60 3.88
C LEU A 52 8.76 -4.35 3.27
N HIS A 53 9.46 -3.35 3.78
CA HIS A 53 10.87 -3.09 3.51
C HIS A 53 11.72 -4.25 4.09
N PRO A 54 12.76 -4.74 3.40
CA PRO A 54 13.59 -5.87 3.86
C PRO A 54 14.14 -5.70 5.28
N GLU A 55 14.53 -4.47 5.64
CA GLU A 55 15.04 -4.13 6.98
C GLU A 55 14.01 -4.34 8.10
N THR A 56 12.71 -4.47 7.81
CA THR A 56 11.69 -4.83 8.81
C THR A 56 12.04 -6.12 9.56
N MET A 57 12.75 -7.06 8.91
CA MET A 57 13.18 -8.30 9.56
C MET A 57 14.30 -8.11 10.58
N GLU A 58 15.04 -7.01 10.48
CA GLU A 58 16.16 -6.66 11.37
C GLU A 58 15.78 -5.60 12.41
N MET A 59 14.62 -4.96 12.25
CA MET A 59 14.08 -3.93 13.13
C MET A 59 13.03 -4.48 14.09
N GLU A 60 12.82 -3.79 15.22
CA GLU A 60 11.72 -4.06 16.15
C GLU A 60 10.39 -3.42 15.69
N GLU A 61 10.42 -2.65 14.60
CA GLU A 61 9.31 -1.86 14.07
C GLU A 61 8.98 -2.27 12.63
N LEU A 62 7.71 -2.12 12.24
CA LEU A 62 7.28 -2.35 10.87
C LEU A 62 7.76 -1.21 9.96
N ALA A 63 8.36 -1.55 8.82
CA ALA A 63 8.67 -0.61 7.76
C ALA A 63 7.97 -1.05 6.45
N GLY A 64 7.12 -0.19 5.91
CA GLY A 64 6.43 -0.35 4.65
C GLY A 64 7.23 0.29 3.52
N GLU A 65 7.53 -0.51 2.51
CA GLU A 65 8.11 -0.08 1.24
C GLU A 65 7.04 0.54 0.33
N ALA A 66 5.90 -0.16 0.21
CA ALA A 66 4.88 0.16 -0.77
C ALA A 66 3.52 -0.41 -0.38
N VAL A 67 2.47 -0.05 -1.13
CA VAL A 67 1.14 -0.68 -1.00
C VAL A 67 0.77 -1.38 -2.29
N ALA A 68 0.58 -2.69 -2.24
CA ALA A 68 0.10 -3.48 -3.36
C ALA A 68 -1.43 -3.50 -3.40
N ILE A 69 -2.02 -3.22 -4.56
CA ILE A 69 -3.45 -3.27 -4.84
C ILE A 69 -3.68 -4.28 -5.96
N CYS A 70 -4.41 -5.36 -5.68
CA CYS A 70 -4.86 -6.31 -6.70
C CYS A 70 -6.26 -5.93 -7.19
N THR A 71 -6.38 -5.56 -8.47
CA THR A 71 -7.62 -4.98 -8.98
C THR A 71 -7.79 -5.23 -10.48
N THR A 72 -9.04 -5.18 -10.93
CA THR A 72 -9.41 -5.13 -12.36
C THR A 72 -9.58 -3.70 -12.89
N ALA A 73 -9.47 -2.68 -12.02
CA ALA A 73 -9.67 -1.29 -12.40
C ALA A 73 -8.59 -0.81 -13.38
N GLY A 74 -8.99 0.07 -14.30
CA GLY A 74 -8.08 0.74 -15.24
C GLY A 74 -7.23 1.84 -14.58
N GLU A 75 -6.22 2.32 -15.30
CA GLU A 75 -5.23 3.27 -14.80
C GLU A 75 -5.83 4.58 -14.27
N SER A 76 -6.75 5.20 -15.02
CA SER A 76 -7.38 6.46 -14.62
C SER A 76 -8.17 6.35 -13.31
N VAL A 77 -8.81 5.19 -13.08
CA VAL A 77 -9.57 4.93 -11.85
C VAL A 77 -8.61 4.73 -10.67
N ARG A 78 -7.52 3.98 -10.86
CA ARG A 78 -6.50 3.79 -9.82
C ARG A 78 -5.80 5.10 -9.46
N ALA A 79 -5.48 5.93 -10.45
CA ALA A 79 -4.87 7.24 -10.23
C ALA A 79 -5.73 8.14 -9.33
N ALA A 80 -7.06 8.13 -9.54
CA ALA A 80 -7.99 8.87 -8.69
C ALA A 80 -8.04 8.36 -7.23
N TRP A 81 -7.78 7.08 -6.98
CA TRP A 81 -7.79 6.53 -5.61
C TRP A 81 -6.62 7.03 -4.77
N ILE A 82 -5.46 7.18 -5.40
CA ILE A 82 -4.22 7.58 -4.73
C ILE A 82 -3.97 9.10 -4.74
N GLU A 83 -4.86 9.87 -5.37
CA GLU A 83 -4.79 11.33 -5.39
C GLU A 83 -4.77 11.89 -3.96
N GLY A 84 -3.80 12.77 -3.65
CA GLY A 84 -3.63 13.34 -2.31
C GLY A 84 -3.08 12.38 -1.25
N LEU A 85 -2.51 11.23 -1.65
CA LEU A 85 -1.65 10.42 -0.78
C LEU A 85 -0.18 10.84 -0.83
N GLU A 86 0.16 11.83 -1.66
CA GLU A 86 1.55 12.19 -2.04
C GLU A 86 2.38 11.02 -2.57
N ALA A 87 1.72 10.05 -3.19
CA ALA A 87 2.39 8.95 -3.87
C ALA A 87 2.94 9.41 -5.23
N SER A 88 4.09 8.87 -5.62
CA SER A 88 4.72 9.09 -6.95
C SER A 88 3.92 8.45 -8.09
N GLY A 89 2.96 7.58 -7.77
CA GLY A 89 2.06 6.93 -8.72
C GLY A 89 1.87 5.44 -8.42
N THR A 90 1.42 4.70 -9.43
CA THR A 90 1.36 3.24 -9.39
C THR A 90 2.25 2.61 -10.45
N ILE A 91 3.01 1.59 -10.08
CA ILE A 91 3.73 0.73 -11.04
C ILE A 91 3.04 -0.63 -11.15
N PRO A 92 3.07 -1.28 -12.34
CA PRO A 92 2.66 -2.67 -12.43
C PRO A 92 3.66 -3.53 -11.66
N GLU A 93 3.19 -4.59 -11.03
CA GLU A 93 3.99 -5.56 -10.25
C GLU A 93 4.31 -5.13 -8.81
N LEU A 94 4.89 -6.08 -8.05
CA LEU A 94 5.37 -5.90 -6.69
C LEU A 94 6.78 -5.30 -6.73
N VAL A 95 7.15 -4.57 -5.68
CA VAL A 95 8.44 -3.85 -5.61
C VAL A 95 9.59 -4.77 -5.17
N ASP A 96 9.25 -5.96 -4.66
CA ASP A 96 10.20 -6.99 -4.29
C ASP A 96 9.56 -8.40 -4.43
N VAL A 97 10.33 -9.44 -4.15
CA VAL A 97 9.93 -10.84 -4.20
C VAL A 97 9.26 -11.24 -2.88
N TYR A 98 7.99 -11.60 -2.96
CA TYR A 98 7.22 -12.09 -1.83
C TYR A 98 6.82 -13.55 -2.01
N ARG A 99 6.88 -14.35 -0.94
CA ARG A 99 6.58 -15.78 -0.97
C ARG A 99 5.07 -16.08 -0.93
N ASP A 100 4.34 -15.35 -0.09
CA ASP A 100 2.94 -15.63 0.22
C ASP A 100 2.01 -14.57 -0.40
N ILE A 101 2.09 -14.43 -1.72
CA ILE A 101 1.23 -13.51 -2.47
C ILE A 101 -0.20 -14.10 -2.53
N PRO A 102 -1.25 -13.37 -2.08
CA PRO A 102 -2.61 -13.84 -2.20
C PRO A 102 -3.02 -14.10 -3.66
N ALA A 103 -4.01 -14.97 -3.86
CA ALA A 103 -4.47 -15.30 -5.21
C ALA A 103 -4.86 -14.05 -6.01
N VAL A 104 -4.44 -14.00 -7.27
CA VAL A 104 -4.82 -12.95 -8.23
C VAL A 104 -5.96 -13.50 -9.10
N PRO A 105 -7.20 -12.99 -8.95
CA PRO A 105 -8.33 -13.46 -9.76
C PRO A 105 -8.12 -13.21 -11.25
N HIS A 106 -8.85 -13.95 -12.10
CA HIS A 106 -8.77 -13.78 -13.55
C HIS A 106 -9.12 -12.33 -13.96
N GLY A 107 -8.27 -11.73 -14.77
CA GLY A 107 -8.43 -10.35 -15.24
C GLY A 107 -7.95 -9.27 -14.25
N ALA A 108 -7.55 -9.65 -13.04
CA ALA A 108 -6.95 -8.72 -12.09
C ALA A 108 -5.43 -8.62 -12.29
N THR A 109 -4.88 -7.46 -11.96
CA THR A 109 -3.43 -7.20 -11.96
C THR A 109 -3.05 -6.56 -10.63
N VAL A 110 -1.83 -6.83 -10.17
CA VAL A 110 -1.26 -6.21 -8.96
C VAL A 110 -0.51 -4.94 -9.36
N TRP A 111 -0.80 -3.87 -8.64
CA TRP A 111 -0.16 -2.55 -8.80
C TRP A 111 0.40 -2.08 -7.48
N SER A 112 1.62 -1.55 -7.48
CA SER A 112 2.26 -1.00 -6.29
C SER A 112 2.17 0.51 -6.27
N VAL A 113 1.63 1.07 -5.18
CA VAL A 113 1.68 2.50 -4.84
C VAL A 113 3.00 2.78 -4.15
N MET A 114 3.75 3.76 -4.67
CA MET A 114 5.10 4.12 -4.24
C MET A 114 5.18 5.57 -3.78
N TRP A 115 6.12 5.84 -2.87
CA TRP A 115 6.49 7.18 -2.42
C TRP A 115 8.00 7.33 -2.53
N ASP A 116 8.47 7.99 -3.59
CA ASP A 116 9.90 8.31 -3.81
C ASP A 116 10.29 9.65 -3.17
#